data_AF-A0A9W7AXG9-F1
#
_entry.id   AF-A0A9W7AXG9-F1
#
_cell.length_a   1.000
_cell.length_b   1.000
_cell.length_c   1.000
_cell.angle_alpha   90.00
_cell.angle_beta   90.00
_cell.angle_gamma   90.00
#
_symmetry.space_group_name_H-M   'P 1'
#
loop_
_entity.id
_entity.type
_entity.pdbx_description
1 polymer ?
#
loop_
_entity_poly.entity_id
_entity_poly.type
_entity_poly.pdbx_seq_one_letter_code
_entity_poly.pdbx_strand_id
1 'polypeptide(L)'
;MAGLTNKLPEELQTLRERGLDALRKLPEADPDMSSWIAPSSSKDAEGKQSARAAYFNTYGFHVARGFVSEEKAAEMIGRMTELVEDYWHPGDPVQPSAVFRTDSEQTSAQGSSDYFLDSADRVHFFAEKDALNDDGTVKTSEKLLALNKAGHGLHQADELFRNYSCSDAIKDLVKDLGWNDPVIPQSMYIFKQPRIGGEVTSHQDSCFLHTEDVSTGEPRQSCLGLWLALHDATVENGCLWVRPGSHKEKLRRRFNRNPEYFAGDKTKPQMVFEENDEAPEVAWEGKLPDGSWPPPSEGLFANGFVPVECKAGDLVVFPGTLDHLSLPNYSDLPRHTFQLHLVEGEREGFKWSDTNWLQYSGEGEFKKFLNIRK
;
A
#
# COMPACT_ATOMS: atom_id res chain seq x y z
N MET A 1 7.54 21.55 30.21
CA MET A 1 8.67 22.50 30.06
C MET A 1 9.98 21.76 30.32
N ALA A 2 10.53 21.15 29.27
CA ALA A 2 11.95 20.84 29.09
C ALA A 2 12.10 20.61 27.57
N GLY A 3 12.89 21.45 26.92
CA GLY A 3 12.80 21.70 25.49
C GLY A 3 13.40 20.61 24.60
N LEU A 4 12.79 20.45 23.44
CA LEU A 4 13.47 20.05 22.21
C LEU A 4 12.94 20.94 21.09
N THR A 5 13.64 22.04 20.86
CA THR A 5 13.60 22.80 19.62
C THR A 5 14.23 21.94 18.53
N ASN A 6 13.48 21.01 17.93
CA ASN A 6 13.93 20.39 16.69
C ASN A 6 13.47 21.28 15.54
N LYS A 7 14.29 22.29 15.22
CA LYS A 7 14.39 22.69 13.82
C LYS A 7 14.62 21.40 13.03
N LEU A 8 13.83 21.18 11.99
CA LEU A 8 14.13 20.11 11.04
C LEU A 8 15.62 20.20 10.69
N PRO A 9 16.39 19.09 10.79
CA PRO A 9 17.76 19.07 10.31
C PRO A 9 17.82 19.68 8.90
N GLU A 10 18.81 20.52 8.62
CA GLU A 10 19.00 21.21 7.34
C GLU A 10 19.00 20.21 6.16
N GLU A 11 19.43 18.97 6.44
CA GLU A 11 19.45 17.83 5.53
C GLU A 11 18.04 17.37 5.11
N LEU A 12 17.01 17.51 5.96
CA LEU A 12 15.61 17.20 5.59
C LEU A 12 14.99 18.30 4.73
N GLN A 13 15.34 19.56 4.96
CA GLN A 13 14.92 20.66 4.07
C GLN A 13 15.54 20.50 2.68
N THR A 14 16.83 20.19 2.63
CA THR A 14 17.55 19.87 1.39
C THR A 14 16.92 18.67 0.66
N LEU A 15 16.54 17.62 1.39
CA LEU A 15 15.85 16.45 0.85
C LEU A 15 14.51 16.83 0.22
N ARG A 16 13.73 17.66 0.92
CA ARG A 16 12.42 18.14 0.47
C ARG A 16 12.53 18.98 -0.80
N GLU A 17 13.45 19.95 -0.82
CA GLU A 17 13.69 20.81 -1.99
C GLU A 17 14.10 19.99 -3.21
N ARG A 18 15.02 19.04 -3.04
CA ARG A 18 15.44 18.12 -4.12
C ARG A 18 14.31 17.23 -4.61
N GLY A 19 13.48 16.74 -3.70
CA GLY A 19 12.30 15.94 -4.02
C GLY A 19 11.30 16.70 -4.88
N LEU A 20 10.96 17.92 -4.47
CA LEU A 20 10.09 18.81 -5.22
C LEU A 20 10.68 19.14 -6.60
N ASP A 21 11.99 19.37 -6.71
CA ASP A 21 12.65 19.61 -7.99
C ASP A 21 12.68 18.37 -8.90
N ALA A 22 12.82 17.17 -8.34
CA ALA A 22 12.73 15.93 -9.10
C ALA A 22 11.33 15.72 -9.68
N LEU A 23 10.27 16.00 -8.89
CA LEU A 23 8.89 15.96 -9.37
C LEU A 23 8.59 17.06 -10.41
N ARG A 24 9.07 18.29 -10.22
CA ARG A 24 8.89 19.42 -11.16
C ARG A 24 9.54 19.19 -12.53
N LYS A 25 10.52 18.28 -12.61
CA LYS A 25 11.14 17.86 -13.88
C LYS A 25 10.26 16.88 -14.65
N LEU A 26 9.26 16.27 -14.01
CA LEU A 26 8.19 15.55 -14.70
C LEU A 26 7.18 16.59 -15.22
N PRO A 27 6.60 16.40 -16.41
CA PRO A 27 5.56 17.29 -16.93
C PRO A 27 4.42 17.45 -15.93
N GLU A 28 3.78 18.62 -15.87
CA GLU A 28 2.65 18.84 -14.95
C GLU A 28 1.57 17.77 -15.18
N ALA A 29 1.23 17.05 -14.11
CA ALA A 29 0.01 16.27 -14.05
C ALA A 29 -1.14 17.28 -14.03
N ASP A 30 -1.88 17.35 -15.14
CA ASP A 30 -3.13 18.11 -15.38
C ASP A 30 -3.50 19.19 -14.33
N PRO A 31 -3.47 20.50 -14.65
CA PRO A 31 -3.77 21.57 -13.70
C PRO A 31 -5.23 21.61 -13.23
N ASP A 32 -6.15 20.85 -13.84
CA ASP A 32 -7.57 20.85 -13.53
C ASP A 32 -8.00 19.55 -12.84
N MET A 33 -8.04 19.54 -11.50
CA MET A 33 -8.48 18.38 -10.72
C MET A 33 -9.67 18.75 -9.84
N SER A 34 -10.81 18.15 -10.18
CA SER A 34 -12.06 18.29 -9.47
C SER A 34 -12.19 17.25 -8.35
N SER A 35 -12.44 17.71 -7.13
CA SER A 35 -12.72 16.88 -5.93
C SER A 35 -13.80 15.81 -6.18
N TRP A 36 -13.80 14.69 -5.44
CA TRP A 36 -14.91 13.71 -5.45
C TRP A 36 -16.30 14.31 -5.21
N ILE A 37 -16.39 15.48 -4.57
CA ILE A 37 -17.64 16.21 -4.31
C ILE A 37 -18.16 16.88 -5.60
N ALA A 38 -17.30 17.09 -6.59
CA ALA A 38 -17.63 17.72 -7.86
C ALA A 38 -16.98 16.94 -9.01
N PRO A 39 -17.51 15.78 -9.42
CA PRO A 39 -16.96 15.04 -10.55
C PRO A 39 -17.01 15.88 -11.84
N SER A 40 -15.87 16.00 -12.54
CA SER A 40 -15.87 16.52 -13.91
C SER A 40 -16.32 15.43 -14.89
N SER A 41 -17.04 15.83 -15.94
CA SER A 41 -17.41 14.93 -17.03
C SER A 41 -16.18 14.60 -17.86
N SER A 42 -15.47 13.52 -17.53
CA SER A 42 -14.34 13.02 -18.35
C SER A 42 -14.85 12.43 -19.67
N LYS A 43 -15.21 13.29 -20.61
CA LYS A 43 -15.31 12.96 -22.02
C LYS A 43 -14.80 14.13 -22.84
N ASP A 44 -13.52 14.06 -23.19
CA ASP A 44 -13.08 14.67 -24.43
C ASP A 44 -13.86 13.95 -25.53
N ALA A 45 -14.68 14.70 -26.28
CA ALA A 45 -15.65 14.20 -27.26
C ALA A 45 -15.02 13.43 -28.45
N GLU A 46 -13.72 13.12 -28.41
CA GLU A 46 -12.91 12.60 -29.51
C GLU A 46 -12.30 11.21 -29.24
N GLY A 47 -12.56 10.58 -28.08
CA GLY A 47 -12.04 9.23 -27.79
C GLY A 47 -10.52 9.16 -27.57
N LYS A 48 -9.87 10.30 -27.28
CA LYS A 48 -8.46 10.35 -26.84
C LYS A 48 -8.35 10.02 -25.35
N GLN A 49 -7.23 9.40 -24.97
CA GLN A 49 -6.87 9.16 -23.58
C GLN A 49 -6.75 10.47 -22.80
N SER A 50 -7.23 10.51 -21.55
CA SER A 50 -7.10 11.70 -20.69
C SER A 50 -5.64 12.04 -20.39
N ALA A 51 -5.36 13.30 -20.07
CA ALA A 51 -4.01 13.73 -19.66
C ALA A 51 -3.52 12.95 -18.43
N ARG A 52 -4.42 12.68 -17.48
CA ARG A 52 -4.18 11.82 -16.32
C ARG A 52 -3.71 10.43 -16.73
N ALA A 53 -4.47 9.74 -17.57
CA ALA A 53 -4.16 8.38 -17.97
C ALA A 53 -2.89 8.34 -18.85
N ALA A 54 -2.64 9.36 -19.66
CA ALA A 54 -1.39 9.49 -20.43
C ALA A 54 -0.16 9.65 -19.50
N TYR A 55 -0.26 10.48 -18.46
CA TYR A 55 0.79 10.64 -17.45
C TYR A 55 1.02 9.31 -16.69
N PHE A 56 -0.05 8.67 -16.22
CA PHE A 56 0.00 7.38 -15.55
C PHE A 56 0.70 6.30 -16.40
N ASN A 57 0.34 6.19 -17.68
CA ASN A 57 0.98 5.22 -18.59
C ASN A 57 2.47 5.53 -18.82
N THR A 58 2.84 6.80 -18.83
CA THR A 58 4.22 7.23 -19.09
C THR A 58 5.12 6.97 -17.88
N TYR A 59 4.68 7.39 -16.69
CA TYR A 59 5.50 7.44 -15.48
C TYR A 59 5.16 6.38 -14.42
N GLY A 60 4.05 5.67 -14.59
CA GLY A 60 3.65 4.57 -13.72
C GLY A 60 3.02 5.03 -12.41
N PHE A 61 2.66 6.29 -12.26
CA PHE A 61 1.85 6.75 -11.14
C PHE A 61 1.13 8.05 -11.50
N HIS A 62 0.15 8.44 -10.69
CA HIS A 62 -0.46 9.76 -10.73
C HIS A 62 -0.88 10.18 -9.32
N VAL A 63 -0.86 11.49 -9.03
CA VAL A 63 -1.35 12.04 -7.77
C VAL A 63 -2.62 12.83 -8.03
N ALA A 64 -3.76 12.29 -7.61
CA ALA A 64 -5.03 12.97 -7.63
C ALA A 64 -5.18 13.84 -6.38
N ARG A 65 -4.96 15.14 -6.55
CA ARG A 65 -5.02 16.13 -5.46
C ARG A 65 -6.46 16.35 -4.99
N GLY A 66 -6.67 16.45 -3.68
CA GLY A 66 -7.99 16.64 -3.08
C GLY A 66 -9.01 15.58 -3.48
N PHE A 67 -8.55 14.34 -3.71
CA PHE A 67 -9.38 13.23 -4.14
C PHE A 67 -10.49 12.95 -3.13
N VAL A 68 -10.20 12.99 -1.83
CA VAL A 68 -11.19 13.20 -0.78
C VAL A 68 -11.01 14.54 -0.09
N SER A 69 -12.04 15.01 0.64
CA SER A 69 -11.91 16.24 1.44
C SER A 69 -11.15 15.95 2.73
N GLU A 70 -10.58 16.99 3.34
CA GLU A 70 -9.89 16.87 4.64
C GLU A 70 -10.86 16.38 5.73
N GLU A 71 -12.14 16.77 5.68
CA GLU A 71 -13.15 16.28 6.62
C GLU A 71 -13.40 14.78 6.45
N LYS A 72 -13.43 14.28 5.20
CA LYS A 72 -13.60 12.86 4.93
C LYS A 72 -12.39 12.05 5.39
N ALA A 73 -11.18 12.58 5.18
CA ALA A 73 -9.96 11.99 5.70
C ALA A 73 -9.99 11.90 7.24
N ALA A 74 -10.40 12.97 7.92
CA ALA A 74 -10.57 12.99 9.37
C ALA A 74 -11.64 12.01 9.86
N GLU A 75 -12.75 11.87 9.14
CA GLU A 75 -13.80 10.88 9.43
C GLU A 75 -13.26 9.44 9.39
N MET A 76 -12.45 9.11 8.36
CA MET A 76 -11.80 7.80 8.24
C MET A 76 -10.80 7.54 9.39
N ILE A 77 -10.08 8.57 9.85
CA ILE A 77 -9.18 8.48 11.02
C ILE A 77 -9.97 8.24 12.31
N GLY A 78 -11.05 9.00 12.52
CA GLY A 78 -11.96 8.82 13.66
C GLY A 78 -12.52 7.40 13.69
N ARG A 79 -13.01 6.91 12.55
CA ARG A 79 -13.55 5.56 12.44
C ARG A 79 -12.52 4.47 12.74
N MET A 80 -11.28 4.62 12.25
CA MET A 80 -10.22 3.67 12.59
C MET A 80 -9.91 3.69 14.09
N THR A 81 -9.95 4.85 14.73
CA THR A 81 -9.73 4.97 16.18
C THR A 81 -10.79 4.21 16.97
N GLU A 82 -12.06 4.33 16.57
CA GLU A 82 -13.17 3.55 17.14
C GLU A 82 -12.96 2.04 16.96
N LEU A 83 -12.63 1.60 15.73
CA LEU A 83 -12.37 0.19 15.45
C LEU A 83 -11.24 -0.39 16.31
N VAL A 84 -10.17 0.38 16.50
CA VAL A 84 -9.05 -0.01 17.37
C VAL A 84 -9.50 -0.09 18.83
N GLU A 85 -10.33 0.85 19.29
CA GLU A 85 -10.82 0.84 20.66
C GLU A 85 -11.71 -0.38 20.93
N ASP A 86 -12.67 -0.62 20.04
CA ASP A 86 -13.72 -1.63 20.17
C ASP A 86 -13.22 -3.06 19.95
N TYR A 87 -12.23 -3.25 19.07
CA TYR A 87 -11.87 -4.60 18.59
C TYR A 87 -10.42 -5.00 18.82
N TRP A 88 -9.52 -4.08 19.18
CA TRP A 88 -8.14 -4.45 19.47
C TRP A 88 -7.84 -4.44 20.97
N HIS A 89 -7.64 -5.64 21.50
CA HIS A 89 -7.32 -5.88 22.91
C HIS A 89 -5.94 -6.57 23.03
N PRO A 90 -4.84 -5.81 22.99
CA PRO A 90 -3.50 -6.39 23.05
C PRO A 90 -3.27 -7.17 24.36
N GLY A 91 -2.64 -8.33 24.26
CA GLY A 91 -2.49 -9.28 25.39
C GLY A 91 -3.67 -10.24 25.59
N ASP A 92 -4.73 -10.16 24.78
CA ASP A 92 -5.80 -11.15 24.79
C ASP A 92 -5.30 -12.50 24.22
N PRO A 93 -5.37 -13.61 24.98
CA PRO A 93 -4.92 -14.93 24.51
C PRO A 93 -5.75 -15.51 23.35
N VAL A 94 -6.94 -14.96 23.08
CA VAL A 94 -7.81 -15.36 21.96
C VAL A 94 -7.55 -14.54 20.70
N GLN A 95 -7.04 -13.30 20.85
CA GLN A 95 -6.63 -12.42 19.74
C GLN A 95 -5.17 -11.96 19.94
N PRO A 96 -4.19 -12.82 19.66
CA PRO A 96 -2.79 -12.50 19.90
C PRO A 96 -2.37 -11.29 19.06
N SER A 97 -1.61 -10.38 19.67
CA SER A 97 -1.02 -9.25 18.96
C SER A 97 0.09 -9.74 18.05
N ALA A 98 -0.12 -9.67 16.73
CA ALA A 98 0.89 -10.02 15.74
C ALA A 98 1.76 -8.80 15.37
N VAL A 99 3.04 -9.05 15.10
CA VAL A 99 3.98 -8.05 14.60
C VAL A 99 4.04 -8.11 13.08
N PHE A 100 4.07 -6.95 12.40
CA PHE A 100 4.30 -6.87 10.96
C PHE A 100 5.74 -6.47 10.63
N ARG A 101 6.37 -7.18 9.70
CA ARG A 101 7.74 -6.92 9.17
C ARG A 101 7.78 -6.88 7.64
N THR A 102 8.72 -6.11 7.10
CA THR A 102 8.99 -5.92 5.65
C THR A 102 10.45 -6.23 5.28
N ASP A 103 11.25 -6.69 6.25
CA ASP A 103 12.66 -6.97 6.12
C ASP A 103 12.91 -8.48 5.85
N SER A 104 14.17 -8.92 5.96
CA SER A 104 14.58 -10.32 5.74
C SER A 104 13.89 -11.34 6.64
N GLU A 105 13.16 -10.91 7.68
CA GLU A 105 12.40 -11.77 8.57
C GLU A 105 10.89 -11.80 8.26
N GLN A 106 10.46 -11.26 7.11
CA GLN A 106 9.05 -11.32 6.69
C GLN A 106 8.53 -12.77 6.57
N THR A 107 9.37 -13.70 6.10
CA THR A 107 8.98 -15.11 5.99
C THR A 107 8.81 -15.78 7.36
N SER A 108 9.57 -15.39 8.38
CA SER A 108 9.40 -15.94 9.73
C SER A 108 8.21 -15.32 10.47
N ALA A 109 7.98 -14.00 10.33
CA ALA A 109 6.90 -13.30 11.02
C ALA A 109 5.51 -13.49 10.39
N GLN A 110 5.39 -13.43 9.05
CA GLN A 110 4.12 -13.61 8.34
C GLN A 110 3.99 -14.98 7.67
N GLY A 111 5.09 -15.60 7.27
CA GLY A 111 5.08 -16.92 6.61
C GLY A 111 4.95 -18.12 7.55
N SER A 112 4.68 -17.91 8.84
CA SER A 112 4.41 -18.97 9.83
C SER A 112 3.13 -18.73 10.65
N SER A 113 2.38 -17.66 10.36
CA SER A 113 1.29 -17.17 11.21
C SER A 113 -0.07 -17.37 10.55
N ASP A 114 -0.89 -18.26 11.12
CA ASP A 114 -2.28 -18.44 10.71
C ASP A 114 -3.10 -17.14 10.87
N TYR A 115 -2.71 -16.26 11.81
CA TYR A 115 -3.32 -14.94 12.00
C TYR A 115 -3.13 -14.02 10.79
N PHE A 116 -1.99 -14.11 10.09
CA PHE A 116 -1.77 -13.35 8.86
C PHE A 116 -2.64 -13.88 7.73
N LEU A 117 -2.68 -15.19 7.50
CA LEU A 117 -3.51 -15.78 6.43
C LEU A 117 -5.02 -15.60 6.69
N ASP A 118 -5.48 -15.71 7.94
CA ASP A 118 -6.90 -15.51 8.33
C ASP A 118 -7.35 -14.05 8.25
N SER A 119 -6.42 -13.09 8.12
CA SER A 119 -6.75 -11.68 7.97
C SER A 119 -7.30 -11.30 6.58
N ALA A 120 -7.29 -12.22 5.61
CA ALA A 120 -7.60 -11.97 4.21
C ALA A 120 -8.95 -11.25 4.02
N ASP A 121 -10.02 -11.70 4.69
CA ASP A 121 -11.36 -11.12 4.60
C ASP A 121 -11.83 -10.46 5.91
N ARG A 122 -10.90 -10.14 6.81
CA ARG A 122 -11.18 -9.60 8.16
C ARG A 122 -10.39 -8.33 8.48
N VAL A 123 -10.66 -7.72 9.63
CA VAL A 123 -9.89 -6.60 10.17
C VAL A 123 -9.04 -7.12 11.32
N HIS A 124 -7.79 -7.45 11.03
CA HIS A 124 -6.75 -7.75 11.98
C HIS A 124 -5.85 -6.54 12.19
N PHE A 125 -5.34 -6.41 13.40
CA PHE A 125 -4.42 -5.35 13.80
C PHE A 125 -3.02 -5.92 13.96
N PHE A 126 -2.03 -5.17 13.46
CA PHE A 126 -0.63 -5.57 13.50
C PHE A 126 0.20 -4.47 14.13
N ALA A 127 0.94 -4.81 15.18
CA ALA A 127 1.76 -3.89 15.93
C ALA A 127 3.12 -3.63 15.27
N GLU A 128 3.72 -2.50 15.58
CA GLU A 128 5.14 -2.24 15.32
C GLU A 128 6.00 -3.20 16.14
N LYS A 129 7.10 -3.68 15.55
CA LYS A 129 7.97 -4.71 16.16
C LYS A 129 8.49 -4.33 17.55
N ASP A 130 8.76 -3.05 17.78
CA ASP A 130 9.35 -2.57 19.01
C ASP A 130 8.31 -2.06 20.02
N ALA A 131 7.02 -2.08 19.67
CA ALA A 131 5.94 -1.52 20.49
C ALA A 131 5.30 -2.51 21.48
N LEU A 132 5.62 -3.81 21.38
CA LEU A 132 5.12 -4.85 22.28
C LEU A 132 6.20 -5.30 23.27
N ASN A 133 5.77 -5.69 24.47
CA ASN A 133 6.54 -6.46 25.45
C ASN A 133 6.62 -7.93 25.04
N ASP A 134 7.51 -8.70 25.67
CA ASP A 134 7.69 -10.14 25.40
C ASP A 134 6.41 -10.96 25.68
N ASP A 135 5.51 -10.46 26.52
CA ASP A 135 4.20 -11.06 26.83
C ASP A 135 3.08 -10.65 25.86
N GLY A 136 3.40 -9.85 24.82
CA GLY A 136 2.45 -9.38 23.81
C GLY A 136 1.62 -8.15 24.23
N THR A 137 1.83 -7.59 25.42
CA THR A 137 1.19 -6.33 25.85
C THR A 137 1.87 -5.11 25.22
N VAL A 138 1.16 -3.99 25.09
CA VAL A 138 1.74 -2.74 24.55
C VAL A 138 2.66 -2.05 25.56
N LYS A 139 3.80 -1.52 25.10
CA LYS A 139 4.76 -0.75 25.92
C LYS A 139 4.28 0.66 26.24
N THR A 140 3.41 1.21 25.41
CA THR A 140 2.87 2.57 25.53
C THR A 140 1.54 2.55 26.29
N SER A 141 1.22 3.65 26.99
CA SER A 141 -0.10 3.86 27.59
C SER A 141 -1.20 4.10 26.56
N GLU A 142 -0.84 4.50 25.34
CA GLU A 142 -1.77 4.75 24.25
C GLU A 142 -1.69 3.62 23.22
N LYS A 143 -2.57 2.61 23.33
CA LYS A 143 -2.49 1.40 22.50
C LYS A 143 -2.41 1.72 21.01
N LEU A 144 -3.19 2.68 20.51
CA LEU A 144 -3.19 3.08 19.09
C LEU A 144 -1.77 3.33 18.54
N LEU A 145 -0.91 3.98 19.33
CA LEU A 145 0.47 4.31 18.94
C LEU A 145 1.37 3.08 18.77
N ALA A 146 0.93 1.89 19.17
CA ALA A 146 1.68 0.65 18.95
C ALA A 146 1.36 0.00 17.59
N LEU A 147 0.37 0.48 16.83
CA LEU A 147 -0.03 -0.15 15.57
C LEU A 147 0.81 0.30 14.38
N ASN A 148 1.23 -0.69 13.58
CA ASN A 148 1.81 -0.49 12.25
C ASN A 148 0.70 -0.40 11.19
N LYS A 149 -0.22 -1.37 11.18
CA LYS A 149 -1.31 -1.47 10.21
C LYS A 149 -2.56 -2.18 10.73
N ALA A 150 -3.67 -1.99 10.03
CA ALA A 150 -4.88 -2.80 10.13
C ALA A 150 -5.28 -3.30 8.73
N GLY A 151 -5.76 -4.54 8.61
CA GLY A 151 -6.10 -5.15 7.32
C GLY A 151 -6.57 -6.60 7.47
N HIS A 152 -6.97 -7.29 6.40
CA HIS A 152 -6.90 -6.88 4.99
C HIS A 152 -8.28 -6.70 4.33
N GLY A 153 -9.36 -6.82 5.11
CA GLY A 153 -10.75 -6.78 4.67
C GLY A 153 -11.57 -5.56 5.11
N LEU A 154 -10.96 -4.42 5.46
CA LEU A 154 -11.68 -3.19 5.86
C LEU A 154 -12.76 -2.78 4.84
N HIS A 155 -12.46 -2.88 3.54
CA HIS A 155 -13.41 -2.59 2.45
C HIS A 155 -14.64 -3.52 2.43
N GLN A 156 -14.62 -4.64 3.14
CA GLN A 156 -15.76 -5.56 3.29
C GLN A 156 -16.44 -5.40 4.65
N ALA A 157 -15.63 -5.34 5.71
CA ALA A 157 -16.09 -5.46 7.09
C ALA A 157 -16.67 -4.15 7.64
N ASP A 158 -16.22 -3.00 7.18
CA ASP A 158 -16.66 -1.70 7.68
C ASP A 158 -17.36 -0.88 6.59
N GLU A 159 -18.51 -0.29 6.95
CA GLU A 159 -19.37 0.40 6.00
C GLU A 159 -18.73 1.68 5.44
N LEU A 160 -18.00 2.43 6.26
CA LEU A 160 -17.39 3.69 5.83
C LEU A 160 -16.26 3.43 4.83
N PHE A 161 -15.41 2.44 5.09
CA PHE A 161 -14.33 2.04 4.17
C PHE A 161 -14.87 1.34 2.90
N ARG A 162 -15.96 0.58 3.01
CA ARG A 162 -16.66 -0.01 1.87
C ARG A 162 -17.27 1.06 0.96
N ASN A 163 -17.98 2.03 1.54
CA ASN A 163 -18.62 3.12 0.79
C ASN A 163 -17.59 3.98 0.04
N TYR A 164 -16.43 4.24 0.65
CA TYR A 164 -15.32 4.90 -0.05
C TYR A 164 -14.80 4.03 -1.22
N SER A 165 -14.50 2.75 -0.94
CA SER A 165 -13.92 1.82 -1.93
C SER A 165 -14.83 1.59 -3.14
N CYS A 166 -16.15 1.72 -2.99
CA CYS A 166 -17.15 1.57 -4.03
C CYS A 166 -17.76 2.90 -4.52
N SER A 167 -17.13 4.04 -4.19
CA SER A 167 -17.63 5.36 -4.59
C SER A 167 -17.51 5.59 -6.11
N ASP A 168 -18.33 6.49 -6.63
CA ASP A 168 -18.31 6.82 -8.06
C ASP A 168 -16.98 7.46 -8.48
N ALA A 169 -16.32 8.20 -7.59
CA ALA A 169 -14.98 8.74 -7.84
C ALA A 169 -13.94 7.64 -8.10
N ILE A 170 -13.99 6.53 -7.34
CA ILE A 170 -13.12 5.37 -7.59
C ILE A 170 -13.48 4.73 -8.93
N LYS A 171 -14.77 4.50 -9.21
CA LYS A 171 -15.24 3.91 -10.48
C LYS A 171 -14.78 4.72 -11.69
N ASP A 172 -14.91 6.03 -11.62
CA ASP A 172 -14.53 6.95 -12.69
C ASP A 172 -13.01 6.98 -12.88
N LEU A 173 -12.24 7.04 -11.78
CA LEU A 173 -10.78 6.99 -11.84
C LEU A 173 -10.28 5.70 -12.49
N VAL A 174 -10.72 4.54 -12.01
CA VAL A 174 -10.20 3.26 -12.52
C VAL A 174 -10.63 3.04 -13.97
N LYS A 175 -11.81 3.51 -14.36
CA LYS A 175 -12.27 3.50 -15.75
C LYS A 175 -11.42 4.41 -16.65
N ASP A 176 -11.11 5.62 -16.19
CA ASP A 176 -10.23 6.57 -16.89
C ASP A 176 -8.83 5.99 -17.11
N LEU A 177 -8.32 5.25 -16.12
CA LEU A 177 -7.03 4.56 -16.20
C LEU A 177 -7.07 3.25 -17.01
N GLY A 178 -8.26 2.79 -17.42
CA GLY A 178 -8.42 1.64 -18.32
C GLY A 178 -8.80 0.31 -17.68
N TRP A 179 -9.13 0.26 -16.38
CA TRP A 179 -9.61 -0.95 -15.72
C TRP A 179 -11.10 -1.18 -16.00
N ASN A 180 -11.46 -2.36 -16.51
CA ASN A 180 -12.77 -2.69 -17.07
C ASN A 180 -13.66 -3.56 -16.17
N ASP A 181 -13.10 -4.50 -15.42
CA ASP A 181 -13.81 -5.30 -14.43
C ASP A 181 -13.07 -5.28 -13.08
N PRO A 182 -12.83 -4.09 -12.49
CA PRO A 182 -12.04 -3.97 -11.28
C PRO A 182 -12.71 -4.66 -10.08
N VAL A 183 -11.95 -5.53 -9.42
CA VAL A 183 -12.32 -6.19 -8.16
C VAL A 183 -11.30 -5.89 -7.07
N ILE A 184 -11.73 -5.88 -5.81
CA ILE A 184 -10.91 -5.52 -4.65
C ILE A 184 -10.49 -6.78 -3.88
N PRO A 185 -9.23 -7.24 -4.01
CA PRO A 185 -8.69 -8.32 -3.18
C PRO A 185 -8.27 -7.86 -1.78
N GLN A 186 -7.90 -6.59 -1.60
CA GLN A 186 -7.26 -6.15 -0.37
C GLN A 186 -7.51 -4.67 -0.08
N SER A 187 -7.64 -4.36 1.20
CA SER A 187 -7.51 -3.00 1.74
C SER A 187 -6.68 -2.98 3.01
N MET A 188 -5.89 -1.93 3.23
CA MET A 188 -5.09 -1.75 4.44
C MET A 188 -5.21 -0.33 4.98
N TYR A 189 -5.12 -0.18 6.29
CA TYR A 189 -4.85 1.08 6.95
C TYR A 189 -3.42 1.06 7.47
N ILE A 190 -2.59 2.03 7.10
CA ILE A 190 -1.21 2.16 7.58
C ILE A 190 -1.13 3.38 8.48
N PHE A 191 -0.73 3.19 9.73
CA PHE A 191 -0.68 4.26 10.73
C PHE A 191 0.60 5.09 10.61
N LYS A 192 1.74 4.42 10.45
CA LYS A 192 3.08 5.03 10.39
C LYS A 192 3.27 6.05 11.52
N GLN A 193 3.36 5.51 12.73
CA GLN A 193 3.30 6.27 13.97
C GLN A 193 4.47 7.26 14.11
N PRO A 194 4.28 8.38 14.84
CA PRO A 194 5.36 9.33 15.12
C PRO A 194 6.57 8.61 15.71
N ARG A 195 7.76 8.94 15.21
CA ARG A 195 9.08 8.43 15.65
C ARG A 195 9.34 6.93 15.49
N ILE A 196 8.32 6.08 15.57
CA ILE A 196 8.48 4.61 15.58
C ILE A 196 7.96 3.93 14.31
N GLY A 197 7.27 4.66 13.43
CA GLY A 197 6.70 4.11 12.21
C GLY A 197 7.80 3.54 11.30
N GLY A 198 7.88 2.21 11.19
CA GLY A 198 8.97 1.52 10.51
C GLY A 198 8.96 1.68 8.99
N GLU A 199 10.10 1.50 8.32
CA GLU A 199 10.21 1.54 6.85
C GLU A 199 9.36 0.49 6.14
N VAL A 200 9.02 0.81 4.90
CA VAL A 200 8.58 -0.18 3.91
C VAL A 200 9.68 -0.25 2.88
N THR A 201 10.28 -1.42 2.73
CA THR A 201 11.39 -1.70 1.80
C THR A 201 10.93 -1.60 0.34
N SER A 202 11.87 -1.55 -0.61
CA SER A 202 11.55 -1.49 -2.04
C SER A 202 10.86 -2.76 -2.49
N HIS A 203 9.73 -2.60 -3.19
CA HIS A 203 8.95 -3.71 -3.72
C HIS A 203 8.03 -3.27 -4.86
N GLN A 204 7.44 -4.28 -5.50
CA GLN A 204 6.34 -4.19 -6.44
C GLN A 204 5.13 -4.90 -5.82
N ASP A 205 3.94 -4.29 -5.75
CA ASP A 205 2.74 -4.93 -5.16
C ASP A 205 2.36 -6.22 -5.88
N SER A 206 2.61 -6.29 -7.19
CA SER A 206 2.44 -7.50 -7.99
C SER A 206 3.32 -8.68 -7.54
N CYS A 207 4.29 -8.46 -6.63
CA CYS A 207 5.01 -9.52 -5.94
C CYS A 207 4.07 -10.32 -5.02
N PHE A 208 3.09 -9.65 -4.41
CA PHE A 208 2.21 -10.23 -3.41
C PHE A 208 0.80 -10.51 -3.93
N LEU A 209 0.39 -9.82 -5.00
CA LEU A 209 -0.95 -9.80 -5.54
C LEU A 209 -0.91 -10.00 -7.06
N HIS A 210 -0.64 -11.22 -7.53
CA HIS A 210 -0.51 -11.51 -8.96
C HIS A 210 -1.77 -12.14 -9.57
N THR A 211 -1.97 -11.83 -10.84
CA THR A 211 -3.03 -12.38 -11.68
C THR A 211 -2.45 -13.17 -12.85
N GLU A 212 -3.25 -14.08 -13.38
CA GLU A 212 -2.94 -14.97 -14.50
C GLU A 212 -3.95 -14.71 -15.63
N ASP A 213 -3.55 -15.02 -16.87
CA ASP A 213 -4.49 -15.07 -17.99
C ASP A 213 -5.29 -16.38 -17.95
N VAL A 214 -6.61 -16.29 -18.00
CA VAL A 214 -7.51 -17.47 -17.90
C VAL A 214 -7.27 -18.48 -19.02
N SER A 215 -6.87 -18.03 -20.22
CA SER A 215 -6.74 -18.90 -21.39
C SER A 215 -5.42 -19.66 -21.45
N THR A 216 -4.36 -19.10 -20.86
CA THR A 216 -3.01 -19.69 -20.92
C THR A 216 -2.51 -20.17 -19.56
N GLY A 217 -3.03 -19.62 -18.46
CA GLY A 217 -2.50 -19.83 -17.10
C GLY A 217 -1.22 -19.02 -16.83
N GLU A 218 -0.76 -18.22 -17.78
CA GLU A 218 0.50 -17.48 -17.66
C GLU A 218 0.32 -16.18 -16.86
N PRO A 219 1.38 -15.67 -16.19
CA PRO A 219 1.32 -14.42 -15.44
C PRO A 219 0.86 -13.24 -16.31
N ARG A 220 -0.16 -12.53 -15.84
CA ARG A 220 -0.71 -11.33 -16.50
C ARG A 220 -1.07 -10.30 -15.44
N GLN A 221 -0.21 -9.31 -15.23
CA GLN A 221 -0.35 -8.36 -14.12
C GLN A 221 -1.49 -7.36 -14.35
N SER A 222 -2.33 -7.17 -13.33
CA SER A 222 -3.42 -6.17 -13.32
C SER A 222 -3.56 -5.42 -12.00
N CYS A 223 -2.66 -5.68 -11.04
CA CYS A 223 -2.68 -5.01 -9.75
C CYS A 223 -2.60 -3.49 -9.92
N LEU A 224 -3.47 -2.77 -9.22
CA LEU A 224 -3.50 -1.32 -9.12
C LEU A 224 -3.58 -0.93 -7.65
N GLY A 225 -2.59 -0.18 -7.17
CA GLY A 225 -2.55 0.39 -5.84
C GLY A 225 -3.18 1.78 -5.83
N LEU A 226 -4.07 2.01 -4.87
CA LEU A 226 -4.68 3.30 -4.54
C LEU A 226 -4.28 3.65 -3.11
N TRP A 227 -3.39 4.63 -2.96
CA TRP A 227 -2.85 5.06 -1.68
C TRP A 227 -3.44 6.42 -1.31
N LEU A 228 -4.41 6.44 -0.39
CA LEU A 228 -5.06 7.66 0.06
C LEU A 228 -4.36 8.21 1.31
N ALA A 229 -3.87 9.44 1.22
CA ALA A 229 -3.34 10.18 2.35
C ALA A 229 -4.47 10.62 3.28
N LEU A 230 -4.45 10.20 4.55
CA LEU A 230 -5.39 10.67 5.57
C LEU A 230 -4.80 11.79 6.43
N HIS A 231 -3.48 11.81 6.57
CA HIS A 231 -2.70 12.96 7.03
C HIS A 231 -1.83 13.48 5.90
N ASP A 232 -1.31 14.71 6.06
CA ASP A 232 -0.19 15.19 5.26
C ASP A 232 0.95 14.17 5.29
N ALA A 233 1.41 13.77 4.11
CA ALA A 233 2.54 12.89 3.91
C ALA A 233 3.71 13.69 3.33
N THR A 234 4.80 13.66 4.05
CA THR A 234 6.00 14.49 3.83
C THR A 234 7.24 13.61 3.84
N VAL A 235 8.38 14.13 3.42
CA VAL A 235 9.64 13.38 3.52
C VAL A 235 10.00 13.04 4.97
N GLU A 236 9.62 13.89 5.92
CA GLU A 236 9.96 13.74 7.34
C GLU A 236 9.12 12.67 8.05
N ASN A 237 7.86 12.49 7.62
CA ASN A 237 6.95 11.51 8.22
C ASN A 237 6.73 10.25 7.35
N GLY A 238 7.58 10.05 6.34
CA GLY A 238 7.62 8.81 5.55
C GLY A 238 6.54 8.74 4.49
N CYS A 239 6.47 9.73 3.59
CA CYS A 239 5.76 9.66 2.32
C CYS A 239 6.28 8.51 1.43
N LEU A 240 5.53 8.23 0.36
CA LEU A 240 5.98 7.28 -0.65
C LEU A 240 7.19 7.82 -1.41
N TRP A 241 8.08 6.92 -1.77
CA TRP A 241 9.10 7.12 -2.80
C TRP A 241 8.80 6.17 -3.94
N VAL A 242 8.80 6.67 -5.16
CA VAL A 242 8.52 5.89 -6.37
C VAL A 242 9.66 6.04 -7.36
N ARG A 243 9.84 5.06 -8.23
CA ARG A 243 10.79 5.15 -9.35
C ARG A 243 10.03 5.32 -10.67
N PRO A 244 9.87 6.57 -11.17
CA PRO A 244 9.04 6.84 -12.34
C PRO A 244 9.47 6.01 -13.55
N GLY A 245 8.51 5.35 -14.20
CA GLY A 245 8.74 4.50 -15.37
C GLY A 245 9.12 3.06 -15.05
N SER A 246 9.41 2.72 -13.79
CA SER A 246 9.82 1.35 -13.42
C SER A 246 8.69 0.32 -13.54
N HIS A 247 7.43 0.75 -13.67
CA HIS A 247 6.30 -0.14 -13.94
C HIS A 247 6.42 -0.90 -15.26
N LYS A 248 7.33 -0.46 -16.14
CA LYS A 248 7.69 -1.12 -17.41
C LYS A 248 8.77 -2.18 -17.23
N GLU A 249 9.40 -2.27 -16.05
CA GLU A 249 10.31 -3.37 -15.71
C GLU A 249 9.53 -4.65 -15.44
N LYS A 250 10.21 -5.80 -15.58
CA LYS A 250 9.63 -7.09 -15.21
C LYS A 250 9.42 -7.16 -13.69
N LEU A 251 8.42 -7.94 -13.28
CA LEU A 251 8.25 -8.31 -11.88
C LEU A 251 9.46 -9.13 -11.43
N ARG A 252 10.10 -8.77 -10.31
CA ARG A 252 11.36 -9.40 -9.90
C ARG A 252 11.22 -10.71 -9.14
N ARG A 253 10.14 -10.85 -8.36
CA ARG A 253 9.87 -12.04 -7.56
C ARG A 253 8.41 -12.13 -7.17
N ARG A 254 7.97 -13.30 -6.74
CA ARG A 254 6.60 -13.57 -6.26
C ARG A 254 6.62 -14.16 -4.87
N PHE A 255 5.70 -13.73 -4.02
CA PHE A 255 5.51 -14.25 -2.66
C PHE A 255 4.38 -15.28 -2.65
N ASN A 256 4.76 -16.55 -2.75
CA ASN A 256 3.87 -17.65 -3.06
C ASN A 256 3.62 -18.55 -1.86
N ARG A 257 2.39 -19.05 -1.75
CA ARG A 257 2.04 -20.18 -0.88
C ARG A 257 2.93 -21.36 -1.23
N ASN A 258 3.63 -21.89 -0.24
CA ASN A 258 4.56 -22.98 -0.43
C ASN A 258 3.79 -24.30 -0.65
N PRO A 259 3.85 -24.92 -1.84
CA PRO A 259 3.11 -26.14 -2.12
C PRO A 259 3.48 -27.28 -1.16
N GLU A 260 4.72 -27.35 -0.67
CA GLU A 260 5.14 -28.40 0.27
C GLU A 260 4.41 -28.26 1.63
N TYR A 261 4.27 -27.03 2.14
CA TYR A 261 3.56 -26.77 3.40
C TYR A 261 2.07 -27.10 3.29
N PHE A 262 1.45 -26.72 2.18
CA PHE A 262 0.02 -26.96 1.94
C PHE A 262 -0.28 -28.40 1.52
N ALA A 263 0.71 -29.15 1.02
CA ALA A 263 0.62 -30.60 0.80
C ALA A 263 0.77 -31.43 2.09
N GLY A 264 1.19 -30.82 3.20
CA GLY A 264 1.19 -31.43 4.53
C GLY A 264 2.52 -31.40 5.27
N ASP A 265 3.63 -30.98 4.64
CA ASP A 265 4.93 -30.88 5.32
C ASP A 265 5.01 -29.57 6.12
N LYS A 266 4.56 -29.64 7.38
CA LYS A 266 4.56 -28.49 8.30
C LYS A 266 5.95 -28.07 8.79
N THR A 267 7.03 -28.75 8.35
CA THR A 267 8.41 -28.31 8.63
C THR A 267 8.89 -27.22 7.67
N LYS A 268 8.17 -27.02 6.56
CA LYS A 268 8.47 -26.00 5.54
C LYS A 268 7.80 -24.68 5.89
N PRO A 269 8.32 -23.53 5.42
CA PRO A 269 7.64 -22.25 5.59
C PRO A 269 6.31 -22.24 4.83
N GLN A 270 5.28 -21.56 5.33
CA GLN A 270 3.97 -21.46 4.65
C GLN A 270 4.07 -20.67 3.34
N MET A 271 5.01 -19.72 3.29
CA MET A 271 5.21 -18.80 2.18
C MET A 271 6.67 -18.81 1.73
N VAL A 272 6.91 -18.68 0.43
CA VAL A 272 8.25 -18.64 -0.18
C VAL A 272 8.33 -17.53 -1.22
N PHE A 273 9.52 -16.94 -1.38
CA PHE A 273 9.80 -16.09 -2.53
C PHE A 273 10.29 -16.93 -3.69
N GLU A 274 9.72 -16.70 -4.86
CA GLU A 274 10.16 -17.24 -6.14
C GLU A 274 10.72 -16.09 -6.98
N GLU A 275 12.02 -16.12 -7.25
CA GLU A 275 12.71 -15.09 -8.04
C GLU A 275 12.39 -15.24 -9.54
N ASN A 276 12.37 -14.12 -10.26
CA ASN A 276 12.24 -14.09 -11.71
C ASN A 276 13.62 -13.92 -12.35
N ASP A 277 14.19 -15.03 -12.82
CA ASP A 277 15.52 -15.07 -13.45
C ASP A 277 15.62 -14.19 -14.72
N GLU A 278 14.49 -13.79 -15.31
CA GLU A 278 14.49 -12.91 -16.47
C GLU A 278 14.43 -11.41 -16.12
N ALA A 279 14.19 -11.07 -14.85
CA ALA A 279 14.16 -9.69 -14.39
C ALA A 279 15.59 -9.20 -14.12
N PRO A 280 15.86 -7.89 -14.33
CA PRO A 280 17.17 -7.34 -13.99
C PRO A 280 17.39 -7.42 -12.48
N GLU A 281 18.55 -7.93 -12.08
CA GLU A 281 18.96 -7.93 -10.68
C GLU A 281 19.16 -6.48 -10.21
N VAL A 282 18.54 -6.15 -9.08
CA VAL A 282 18.73 -4.85 -8.43
C VAL A 282 19.17 -5.07 -6.99
N ALA A 283 20.11 -4.23 -6.53
CA ALA A 283 20.69 -4.36 -5.21
C ALA A 283 19.75 -3.93 -4.07
N TRP A 284 18.50 -3.57 -4.36
CA TRP A 284 17.56 -3.02 -3.38
C TRP A 284 16.23 -3.77 -3.27
N GLU A 285 16.00 -4.84 -4.04
CA GLU A 285 14.74 -5.60 -3.96
C GLU A 285 14.58 -6.19 -2.54
N GLY A 286 13.47 -5.86 -1.87
CA GLY A 286 13.22 -6.27 -0.48
C GLY A 286 14.05 -5.58 0.60
N LYS A 287 14.75 -4.49 0.25
CA LYS A 287 15.48 -3.63 1.19
C LYS A 287 15.39 -2.17 0.75
N LEU A 288 16.00 -1.25 1.50
CA LEU A 288 16.25 0.10 1.01
C LEU A 288 17.54 0.11 0.17
N PRO A 289 17.64 0.93 -0.89
CA PRO A 289 18.92 1.19 -1.55
C PRO A 289 20.00 1.68 -0.57
N ASP A 290 21.26 1.30 -0.81
CA ASP A 290 22.38 1.77 0.01
C ASP A 290 22.46 3.30 -0.01
N GLY A 291 22.56 3.93 1.17
CA GLY A 291 22.55 5.40 1.28
C GLY A 291 21.15 6.02 1.21
N SER A 292 20.08 5.24 1.41
CA SER A 292 18.71 5.77 1.56
C SER A 292 18.48 6.49 2.89
N TRP A 293 19.15 6.05 3.94
CA TRP A 293 19.05 6.61 5.29
C TRP A 293 20.41 6.60 6.01
N PRO A 294 20.74 7.62 6.83
CA PRO A 294 20.01 8.88 7.06
C PRO A 294 19.97 9.83 5.84
N PRO A 295 19.20 10.93 5.89
CA PRO A 295 19.21 11.97 4.86
C PRO A 295 20.65 12.43 4.59
N PRO A 296 20.98 12.85 3.35
CA PRO A 296 20.07 13.35 2.32
C PRO A 296 19.57 12.30 1.30
N SER A 297 19.61 11.01 1.65
CA SER A 297 19.04 9.91 0.85
C SER A 297 19.60 9.81 -0.58
N GLU A 298 20.90 10.03 -0.75
CA GLU A 298 21.58 9.97 -2.06
C GLU A 298 21.35 8.64 -2.78
N GLY A 299 21.26 7.54 -2.03
CA GLY A 299 20.99 6.21 -2.58
C GLY A 299 19.66 6.14 -3.33
N LEU A 300 18.63 6.82 -2.82
CA LEU A 300 17.32 6.88 -3.47
C LEU A 300 17.41 7.65 -4.78
N PHE A 301 17.96 8.85 -4.76
CA PHE A 301 18.09 9.69 -5.95
C PHE A 301 19.00 9.07 -7.02
N ALA A 302 20.12 8.48 -6.61
CA ALA A 302 21.06 7.81 -7.53
C ALA A 302 20.42 6.63 -8.26
N ASN A 303 19.44 5.97 -7.64
CA ASN A 303 18.67 4.89 -8.23
C ASN A 303 17.33 5.35 -8.85
N GLY A 304 17.12 6.66 -8.99
CA GLY A 304 15.97 7.24 -9.71
C GLY A 304 14.67 7.28 -8.91
N PHE A 305 14.72 7.06 -7.59
CA PHE A 305 13.55 7.26 -6.73
C PHE A 305 13.29 8.75 -6.49
N VAL A 306 12.02 9.11 -6.44
CA VAL A 306 11.54 10.46 -6.12
C VAL A 306 10.48 10.40 -5.02
N PRO A 307 10.48 11.33 -4.05
CA PRO A 307 9.46 11.36 -3.01
C PRO A 307 8.14 11.91 -3.56
N VAL A 308 7.02 11.44 -3.02
CA VAL A 308 5.66 11.85 -3.40
C VAL A 308 4.95 12.43 -2.19
N GLU A 309 5.17 13.72 -1.93
CA GLU A 309 4.46 14.44 -0.85
C GLU A 309 2.98 14.64 -1.20
N CYS A 310 2.12 14.44 -0.20
CA CYS A 310 0.68 14.50 -0.32
C CYS A 310 0.08 15.33 0.82
N LYS A 311 -0.99 16.05 0.54
CA LYS A 311 -1.88 16.60 1.56
C LYS A 311 -2.90 15.56 2.00
N ALA A 312 -3.45 15.73 3.20
CA ALA A 312 -4.62 14.96 3.61
C ALA A 312 -5.71 15.06 2.52
N GLY A 313 -6.22 13.92 2.10
CA GLY A 313 -7.22 13.82 1.03
C GLY A 313 -6.65 13.55 -0.37
N ASP A 314 -5.34 13.70 -0.59
CA ASP A 314 -4.72 13.34 -1.86
C ASP A 314 -4.66 11.81 -2.03
N LEU A 315 -4.80 11.35 -3.28
CA LEU A 315 -4.69 9.94 -3.65
C LEU A 315 -3.51 9.75 -4.62
N VAL A 316 -2.59 8.84 -4.29
CA VAL A 316 -1.58 8.35 -5.23
C VAL A 316 -2.08 7.04 -5.84
N VAL A 317 -2.10 6.95 -7.16
CA VAL A 317 -2.47 5.74 -7.90
C VAL A 317 -1.30 5.22 -8.72
N PHE A 318 -1.02 3.92 -8.67
CA PHE A 318 0.10 3.28 -9.37
C PHE A 318 -0.21 1.82 -9.71
N PRO A 319 0.28 1.27 -10.85
CA PRO A 319 0.19 -0.14 -11.14
C PRO A 319 1.11 -0.91 -10.19
N GLY A 320 0.77 -2.17 -9.89
CA GLY A 320 1.48 -2.99 -8.93
C GLY A 320 2.91 -3.36 -9.35
N THR A 321 3.32 -3.06 -10.58
CA THR A 321 4.71 -3.22 -11.03
C THR A 321 5.57 -1.98 -10.76
N LEU A 322 5.02 -0.86 -10.30
CA LEU A 322 5.82 0.30 -9.92
C LEU A 322 6.67 -0.02 -8.68
N ASP A 323 7.96 0.28 -8.76
CA ASP A 323 8.92 0.08 -7.69
C ASP A 323 8.81 1.26 -6.73
N HIS A 324 8.47 0.96 -5.49
CA HIS A 324 8.19 1.97 -4.48
C HIS A 324 8.55 1.51 -3.07
N LEU A 325 8.74 2.48 -2.18
CA LEU A 325 9.12 2.30 -0.78
C LEU A 325 8.64 3.45 0.10
N SER A 326 8.82 3.34 1.41
CA SER A 326 8.71 4.52 2.30
C SER A 326 9.76 4.46 3.40
N LEU A 327 10.45 5.58 3.62
CA LEU A 327 11.39 5.74 4.73
C LEU A 327 10.63 5.70 6.08
N PRO A 328 11.32 5.44 7.21
CA PRO A 328 10.67 5.49 8.52
C PRO A 328 10.13 6.90 8.86
N ASN A 329 9.17 6.98 9.78
CA ASN A 329 8.64 8.25 10.26
C ASN A 329 9.50 8.76 11.42
N TYR A 330 10.25 9.82 11.17
CA TYR A 330 11.11 10.45 12.16
C TYR A 330 10.53 11.72 12.74
N SER A 331 9.33 12.11 12.30
CA SER A 331 8.67 13.32 12.77
C SER A 331 7.87 13.07 14.05
N ASP A 332 7.38 14.16 14.65
CA ASP A 332 6.41 14.12 15.75
C ASP A 332 4.96 13.99 15.26
N LEU A 333 4.74 13.87 13.95
CA LEU A 333 3.41 13.80 13.34
C LEU A 333 3.14 12.40 12.76
N PRO A 334 1.94 11.85 12.96
CA PRO A 334 1.54 10.59 12.35
C PRO A 334 1.36 10.72 10.83
N ARG A 335 1.43 9.60 10.10
CA ARG A 335 1.13 9.57 8.66
C ARG A 335 0.16 8.43 8.34
N HIS A 336 -1.12 8.69 8.58
CA HIS A 336 -2.15 7.70 8.35
C HIS A 336 -2.52 7.65 6.87
N THR A 337 -2.70 6.44 6.33
CA THR A 337 -3.18 6.22 4.96
C THR A 337 -4.18 5.07 4.90
N PHE A 338 -5.16 5.18 4.01
CA PHE A 338 -5.96 4.04 3.58
C PHE A 338 -5.53 3.59 2.19
N GLN A 339 -5.24 2.31 2.05
CA GLN A 339 -4.73 1.71 0.82
C GLN A 339 -5.72 0.68 0.31
N LEU A 340 -6.02 0.74 -0.99
CA LEU A 340 -6.87 -0.21 -1.68
C LEU A 340 -6.08 -0.81 -2.84
N HIS A 341 -6.12 -2.13 -2.97
CA HIS A 341 -5.58 -2.80 -4.14
C HIS A 341 -6.73 -3.33 -4.98
N LEU A 342 -6.58 -3.21 -6.30
CA LEU A 342 -7.54 -3.70 -7.29
C LEU A 342 -6.83 -4.60 -8.28
N VAL A 343 -7.58 -5.53 -8.86
CA VAL A 343 -7.16 -6.30 -10.03
C VAL A 343 -8.29 -6.36 -11.05
N GLU A 344 -7.95 -6.70 -12.29
CA GLU A 344 -8.97 -7.02 -13.29
C GLU A 344 -9.65 -8.35 -12.99
N GLY A 345 -10.95 -8.41 -13.29
CA GLY A 345 -11.80 -9.56 -13.02
C GLY A 345 -11.88 -10.56 -14.17
N GLU A 346 -12.58 -11.66 -13.90
CA GLU A 346 -12.77 -12.79 -14.82
C GLU A 346 -13.41 -12.38 -16.16
N ARG A 347 -14.22 -11.30 -16.18
CA ARG A 347 -14.85 -10.85 -17.43
C ARG A 347 -13.85 -10.33 -18.46
N GLU A 348 -12.67 -9.90 -17.99
CA GLU A 348 -11.56 -9.43 -18.82
C GLU A 348 -10.50 -10.52 -19.05
N GLY A 349 -10.82 -11.77 -18.68
CA GLY A 349 -9.95 -12.94 -18.85
C GLY A 349 -8.83 -13.02 -17.82
N PHE A 350 -8.97 -12.40 -16.66
CA PHE A 350 -8.03 -12.50 -15.56
C PHE A 350 -8.48 -13.51 -14.50
N LYS A 351 -7.51 -14.23 -13.96
CA LYS A 351 -7.68 -15.18 -12.86
C LYS A 351 -6.80 -14.73 -11.69
N TRP A 352 -7.35 -14.74 -10.48
CA TRP A 352 -6.55 -14.59 -9.26
C TRP A 352 -5.70 -15.85 -9.06
N SER A 353 -4.39 -15.70 -8.90
CA SER A 353 -3.52 -16.85 -8.72
C SER A 353 -3.82 -17.57 -7.40
N ASP A 354 -3.86 -18.89 -7.43
CA ASP A 354 -4.04 -19.76 -6.26
C ASP A 354 -2.80 -19.81 -5.36
N THR A 355 -1.65 -19.36 -5.89
CA THR A 355 -0.40 -19.24 -5.16
C THR A 355 -0.29 -17.95 -4.34
N ASN A 356 -1.17 -16.96 -4.55
CA ASN A 356 -1.18 -15.75 -3.73
C ASN A 356 -1.38 -16.11 -2.25
N TRP A 357 -0.70 -15.39 -1.36
CA TRP A 357 -0.88 -15.52 0.09
C TRP A 357 -2.35 -15.28 0.48
N LEU A 358 -2.96 -14.25 -0.12
CA LEU A 358 -4.33 -13.84 0.12
C LEU A 358 -5.28 -14.71 -0.71
N GLN A 359 -6.12 -15.46 0.00
CA GLN A 359 -7.22 -16.23 -0.56
C GLN A 359 -8.41 -16.07 0.37
N TYR A 360 -9.60 -15.75 -0.14
CA TYR A 360 -10.81 -15.69 0.68
C TYR A 360 -11.35 -17.10 0.90
N SER A 361 -11.27 -17.61 2.13
CA SER A 361 -11.86 -18.90 2.48
C SER A 361 -13.40 -18.82 2.50
N GLY A 362 -14.04 -19.90 2.05
CA GLY A 362 -15.48 -20.12 2.10
C GLY A 362 -15.80 -21.61 2.13
N GLU A 363 -16.93 -22.00 2.70
CA GLU A 363 -17.40 -23.39 2.61
C GLU A 363 -17.70 -23.72 1.15
N GLY A 364 -16.89 -24.61 0.55
CA GLY A 364 -17.13 -25.18 -0.78
C GLY A 364 -16.67 -24.35 -1.99
N GLU A 365 -16.57 -23.02 -1.88
CA GLU A 365 -16.07 -22.13 -2.94
C GLU A 365 -15.33 -20.91 -2.35
N PHE A 366 -14.33 -20.38 -3.07
CA PHE A 366 -13.67 -19.12 -2.71
C PHE A 366 -14.68 -17.96 -2.79
N LYS A 367 -14.75 -17.11 -1.76
CA LYS A 367 -15.61 -15.90 -1.84
C LYS A 367 -15.07 -14.99 -2.94
N LYS A 368 -15.97 -14.45 -3.76
CA LYS A 368 -15.61 -13.50 -4.81
C LYS A 368 -15.20 -12.17 -4.20
N PHE A 369 -14.16 -11.56 -4.77
CA PHE A 369 -13.78 -10.19 -4.46
C PHE A 369 -14.90 -9.20 -4.76
N LEU A 370 -14.93 -8.11 -3.99
CA LEU A 370 -15.91 -7.04 -4.17
C LEU A 370 -15.69 -6.37 -5.54
N ASN A 371 -16.68 -6.44 -6.42
CA ASN A 371 -16.62 -5.81 -7.74
C ASN A 371 -17.12 -4.37 -7.65
N ILE A 372 -16.31 -3.41 -8.08
CA ILE A 372 -16.59 -1.98 -7.89
C ILE A 372 -17.65 -1.47 -8.88
N ARG A 373 -17.90 -2.16 -9.99
CA ARG A 373 -18.84 -1.72 -11.03
C ARG A 373 -20.27 -2.25 -10.86
N LYS A 374 -20.51 -3.15 -9.91
CA LYS A 374 -21.85 -3.65 -9.55
C LYS A 374 -22.35 -2.93 -8.32
#